data_AF-A0A840QBT8-F1
#
_entry.id   AF-A0A840QBT8-F1
#
_cell.length_a   1.000
_cell.length_b   1.000
_cell.length_c   1.000
_cell.angle_alpha   90.00
_cell.angle_beta   90.00
_cell.angle_gamma   90.00
#
_symmetry.space_group_name_H-M   'P 1'
#
loop_
_entity.id
_entity.type
_entity.pdbx_description
1 polymer ?
#
loop_
_entity_poly.entity_id
_entity_poly.type
_entity_poly.pdbx_seq_one_letter_code
_entity_poly.pdbx_strand_id
1 'polypeptide(L)'
;MADADDAELDDTSFIEFEGMPALSRSTFQLHSFAIINSIKDGRPGFVSDDYLNAIAAETTTAAVELEAAGMWERRDGGYFIVADEMVKMAINFNEQSNRKQDECAQRGAHLPPDESRKSGWVVCDHCGTPLERPDGGPVALPNGGPLGPDTRKEES
;
A
#
# COMPACT_ATOMS: atom_id res chain seq x y z
N MET A 1 -38.22 -28.20 2.21
CA MET A 1 -36.76 -28.42 2.24
C MET A 1 -36.14 -27.04 2.11
N ALA A 2 -35.87 -26.44 3.25
CA ALA A 2 -35.14 -25.19 3.36
C ALA A 2 -33.64 -25.53 3.37
N ASP A 3 -32.84 -24.61 2.84
CA ASP A 3 -31.47 -24.26 3.21
C ASP A 3 -30.75 -23.77 1.95
N ALA A 4 -30.96 -22.48 1.67
CA ALA A 4 -30.03 -21.68 0.90
C ALA A 4 -29.30 -20.83 1.94
N ASP A 5 -28.09 -21.27 2.28
CA ASP A 5 -27.12 -20.56 3.11
C ASP A 5 -26.73 -19.28 2.36
N ASP A 6 -27.35 -18.17 2.77
CA ASP A 6 -27.02 -16.82 2.34
C ASP A 6 -25.75 -16.42 3.10
N ALA A 7 -24.59 -16.77 2.54
CA ALA A 7 -23.32 -16.31 3.03
C ALA A 7 -23.22 -14.80 2.75
N GLU A 8 -23.73 -14.00 3.68
CA GLU A 8 -23.36 -12.59 3.76
C GLU A 8 -21.83 -12.53 3.83
N LEU A 9 -21.23 -12.02 2.75
CA LEU A 9 -19.84 -11.65 2.73
C LEU A 9 -19.68 -10.50 3.73
N ASP A 10 -19.19 -10.86 4.91
CA ASP A 10 -18.80 -9.92 5.96
C ASP A 10 -17.74 -8.96 5.42
N ASP A 11 -18.19 -7.79 4.99
CA ASP A 11 -17.40 -6.64 4.52
C ASP A 11 -16.59 -5.98 5.66
N THR A 12 -16.48 -6.66 6.80
CA THR A 12 -15.66 -6.27 7.94
C THR A 12 -14.54 -7.25 8.27
N SER A 13 -14.12 -8.09 7.30
CA SER A 13 -12.81 -8.77 7.26
C SER A 13 -11.64 -7.75 7.19
N PHE A 14 -11.62 -6.83 8.14
CA PHE A 14 -10.54 -5.96 8.53
C PHE A 14 -9.55 -6.85 9.25
N ILE A 15 -8.67 -7.50 8.49
CA ILE A 15 -7.44 -8.20 8.92
C ILE A 15 -7.36 -8.31 10.44
N GLU A 16 -8.01 -9.33 11.03
CA GLU A 16 -7.73 -9.72 12.40
C GLU A 16 -6.32 -10.33 12.39
N PHE A 17 -5.32 -9.45 12.44
CA PHE A 17 -3.95 -9.86 12.70
C PHE A 17 -3.94 -10.28 14.16
N GLU A 18 -4.15 -11.58 14.43
CA GLU A 18 -4.16 -12.15 15.78
C GLU A 18 -3.00 -11.55 16.61
N GLY A 19 -3.36 -10.81 17.67
CA GLY A 19 -2.39 -10.19 18.57
C GLY A 19 -2.08 -8.70 18.33
N MET A 20 -2.71 -8.02 17.37
CA MET A 20 -2.60 -6.55 17.28
C MET A 20 -3.37 -5.87 18.43
N PRO A 21 -2.74 -4.94 19.17
CA PRO A 21 -3.41 -4.17 20.20
C PRO A 21 -4.49 -3.27 19.59
N ALA A 22 -5.52 -2.93 20.37
CA ALA A 22 -6.54 -1.99 19.94
C ALA A 22 -5.91 -0.60 19.75
N LEU A 23 -5.82 -0.15 18.49
CA LEU A 23 -5.28 1.16 18.12
C LEU A 23 -6.39 2.11 17.68
N SER A 24 -6.20 3.40 17.93
CA SER A 24 -7.00 4.44 17.29
C SER A 24 -6.79 4.44 15.77
N ARG A 25 -7.80 4.90 15.02
CA ARG A 25 -7.74 4.96 13.55
C ARG A 25 -6.53 5.77 13.05
N SER A 26 -6.25 6.91 13.68
CA SER A 26 -5.09 7.76 13.36
C SER A 26 -3.78 7.03 13.58
N THR A 27 -3.71 6.21 14.63
CA THR A 27 -2.52 5.45 14.98
C THR A 27 -2.26 4.30 14.03
N PHE A 28 -3.31 3.56 13.65
CA PHE A 28 -3.21 2.55 12.59
C PHE A 28 -2.78 3.15 11.24
N GLN A 29 -3.32 4.32 10.89
CA GLN A 29 -2.93 5.05 9.68
C GLN A 29 -1.46 5.46 9.73
N LEU A 30 -1.01 6.08 10.82
CA LEU A 30 0.39 6.45 10.99
C LEU A 30 1.31 5.22 10.88
N HIS A 31 0.95 4.12 11.55
CA HIS A 31 1.70 2.86 11.50
C HIS A 31 1.87 2.35 10.06
N SER A 32 0.77 2.28 9.32
CA SER A 32 0.75 1.79 7.93
C SER A 32 1.58 2.68 7.00
N PHE A 33 1.42 4.01 7.08
CA PHE A 33 2.18 4.93 6.25
C PHE A 33 3.66 4.96 6.60
N ALA A 34 4.00 4.85 7.87
CA ALA A 34 5.38 4.81 8.33
C ALA A 34 6.13 3.58 7.81
N ILE A 35 5.50 2.39 7.78
CA ILE A 35 6.11 1.19 7.18
C ILE A 35 6.43 1.46 5.70
N ILE A 36 5.44 1.91 4.93
CA ILE A 36 5.60 2.13 3.48
C ILE A 36 6.69 3.19 3.21
N ASN A 37 6.68 4.30 3.94
CA ASN A 37 7.66 5.36 3.74
C ASN A 37 9.06 4.95 4.19
N SER A 38 9.19 4.20 5.29
CA SER A 38 10.50 3.68 5.73
C SER A 38 11.18 2.80 4.66
N ILE A 39 10.38 2.02 3.92
CA ILE A 39 10.87 1.20 2.80
C ILE A 39 11.29 2.09 1.62
N LYS A 40 10.47 3.09 1.27
CA LYS A 40 10.77 4.05 0.19
C LYS A 40 12.03 4.87 0.48
N ASP A 41 12.24 5.24 1.73
CA ASP A 41 13.41 6.00 2.20
C ASP A 41 14.66 5.13 2.36
N GLY A 42 14.57 3.82 2.05
CA GLY A 42 15.69 2.88 2.12
C GLY A 42 16.12 2.52 3.54
N ARG A 43 15.28 2.79 4.54
CA ARG A 43 15.50 2.43 5.95
C ARG A 43 14.30 1.66 6.51
N PRO A 44 14.03 0.43 6.02
CA PRO A 44 12.83 -0.31 6.39
C PRO A 44 12.68 -0.44 7.92
N GLY A 45 11.49 -0.10 8.42
CA GLY A 45 11.17 -0.15 9.85
C GLY A 45 11.69 1.02 10.68
N PHE A 46 12.46 1.97 10.12
CA PHE A 46 12.88 3.18 10.83
C PHE A 46 12.00 4.38 10.44
N VAL A 47 11.56 5.13 11.45
CA VAL A 47 10.72 6.31 11.31
C VAL A 47 11.43 7.50 11.95
N SER A 48 11.86 8.49 11.16
CA SER A 48 12.60 9.63 11.69
C SER A 48 11.71 10.67 12.37
N ASP A 49 12.26 11.40 13.33
CA ASP A 49 11.57 12.56 13.93
C ASP A 49 11.24 13.62 12.88
N ASP A 50 12.15 13.85 11.93
CA ASP A 50 11.94 14.79 10.82
C ASP A 50 10.71 14.41 9.99
N TYR A 51 10.53 13.11 9.70
CA TYR A 51 9.35 12.61 9.01
C TYR A 51 8.09 12.87 9.83
N LEU A 52 8.08 12.52 11.12
CA LEU A 52 6.93 12.72 12.01
C LEU A 52 6.54 14.20 12.12
N ASN A 53 7.54 15.09 12.22
CA ASN A 53 7.36 16.54 12.26
C ASN A 53 6.81 17.09 10.94
N ALA A 54 7.14 16.47 9.80
CA ALA A 54 6.68 16.91 8.49
C ALA A 54 5.22 16.55 8.17
N ILE A 55 4.68 15.46 8.75
CA ILE A 55 3.37 14.93 8.35
C ILE A 55 2.19 15.43 9.20
N ALA A 56 2.40 15.95 10.42
CA ALA A 56 1.47 16.82 11.19
C ALA A 56 1.91 16.96 12.66
N ALA A 57 1.41 17.98 13.35
CA ALA A 57 1.63 18.16 14.80
C ALA A 57 0.96 17.07 15.67
N GLU A 58 -0.09 16.44 15.16
CA GLU A 58 -0.91 15.44 15.89
C GLU A 58 -0.29 14.03 15.90
N THR A 59 0.81 13.81 15.16
CA THR A 59 1.47 12.49 15.07
C THR A 59 2.17 12.10 16.36
N THR A 60 2.51 13.07 17.23
CA THR A 60 3.14 12.81 18.54
C THR A 60 2.28 11.88 19.40
N THR A 61 0.97 12.12 19.49
CA THR A 61 0.07 11.30 20.31
C THR A 61 -0.04 9.88 19.75
N ALA A 62 -0.11 9.74 18.42
CA ALA A 62 -0.16 8.45 17.76
C ALA A 62 1.15 7.66 17.89
N ALA A 63 2.31 8.32 17.83
CA ALA A 63 3.61 7.69 18.07
C ALA A 63 3.75 7.18 19.50
N VAL A 64 3.28 7.96 20.49
CA VAL A 64 3.23 7.54 21.91
C VAL A 64 2.29 6.35 22.10
N GLU A 65 1.14 6.33 21.41
CA GLU A 65 0.22 5.17 21.45
C GLU A 65 0.91 3.90 20.90
N LEU A 66 1.64 4.01 19.79
CA LEU A 66 2.39 2.88 19.21
C LEU A 66 3.53 2.40 20.11
N GLU A 67 4.20 3.32 20.80
CA GLU A 67 5.23 2.99 21.79
C GLU A 67 4.61 2.28 23.00
N ALA A 68 3.51 2.79 23.54
CA ALA A 68 2.79 2.17 24.66
C ALA A 68 2.21 0.81 24.30
N ALA A 69 1.80 0.62 23.05
CA ALA A 69 1.35 -0.64 22.48
C ALA A 69 2.49 -1.63 22.21
N GLY A 70 3.75 -1.24 22.43
CA GLY A 70 4.93 -2.07 22.17
C GLY A 70 5.21 -2.31 20.68
N MET A 71 4.54 -1.58 19.80
CA MET A 71 4.69 -1.73 18.35
C MET A 71 5.83 -0.88 17.82
N TRP A 72 6.15 0.23 18.48
CA TRP A 72 7.27 1.11 18.16
C TRP A 72 8.22 1.19 19.35
N GLU A 73 9.51 1.34 19.08
CA GLU A 73 10.53 1.54 20.10
C GLU A 73 11.28 2.83 19.81
N ARG A 74 11.31 3.74 20.79
CA ARG A 74 12.05 4.99 20.67
C ARG A 74 13.54 4.73 20.54
N ARG A 75 14.20 5.39 19.58
CA ARG A 75 15.66 5.42 19.41
C ARG A 75 16.16 6.85 19.21
N ASP A 76 17.48 6.99 19.06
CA ASP A 76 18.07 8.26 18.69
C ASP A 76 17.58 8.71 17.31
N GLY A 77 17.09 9.95 17.21
CA GLY A 77 16.54 10.54 16.00
C GLY A 77 15.22 9.97 15.46
N GLY A 78 14.51 9.09 16.19
CA GLY A 78 13.23 8.55 15.73
C GLY A 78 12.76 7.28 16.47
N TYR A 79 12.09 6.40 15.73
CA TYR A 79 11.51 5.14 16.21
C TYR A 79 11.86 3.96 15.29
N PHE A 80 11.98 2.77 15.87
CA PHE A 80 11.89 1.52 15.11
C PHE A 80 10.53 0.87 15.28
N ILE A 81 10.05 0.27 14.20
CA ILE A 81 8.84 -0.55 14.19
C ILE A 81 9.21 -1.96 14.65
N VAL A 82 8.66 -2.37 15.78
CA VAL A 82 8.85 -3.69 16.43
C VAL A 82 7.93 -4.76 15.80
N ALA A 83 6.92 -4.35 15.02
CA ALA A 83 6.06 -5.25 14.23
C ALA A 83 6.81 -5.88 13.04
N ASP A 84 7.79 -6.72 13.35
CA ASP A 84 8.76 -7.32 12.42
C ASP A 84 8.07 -8.07 11.26
N GLU A 85 6.99 -8.81 11.53
CA GLU A 85 6.27 -9.56 10.50
C GLU A 85 5.54 -8.64 9.49
N MET A 86 4.96 -7.52 9.94
CA MET A 86 4.34 -6.56 9.01
C MET A 86 5.40 -5.84 8.16
N VAL A 87 6.53 -5.48 8.77
CA VAL A 87 7.66 -4.85 8.06
C VAL A 87 8.23 -5.82 7.03
N LYS A 88 8.50 -7.08 7.41
CA LYS A 88 8.97 -8.13 6.49
C LYS A 88 8.00 -8.38 5.35
N MET A 89 6.70 -8.47 5.63
CA MET A 89 5.67 -8.64 4.61
C MET A 89 5.69 -7.48 3.62
N ALA A 90 5.78 -6.24 4.11
CA ALA A 90 5.84 -5.06 3.27
C ALA A 90 7.14 -5.00 2.43
N ILE A 91 8.30 -5.36 3.01
CA ILE A 91 9.57 -5.46 2.27
C ILE A 91 9.44 -6.49 1.15
N ASN A 92 9.00 -7.71 1.46
CA ASN A 92 8.85 -8.79 0.50
C ASN A 92 7.87 -8.40 -0.62
N PHE A 93 6.73 -7.79 -0.27
CA PHE A 93 5.78 -7.28 -1.25
C PHE A 93 6.43 -6.22 -2.16
N ASN A 94 7.17 -5.27 -1.59
CA ASN A 94 7.86 -4.22 -2.34
C ASN A 94 8.93 -4.80 -3.30
N GLU A 95 9.74 -5.74 -2.83
CA GLU A 95 10.76 -6.42 -3.64
C GLU A 95 10.13 -7.23 -4.78
N GLN A 96 9.07 -7.98 -4.48
CA GLN A 96 8.33 -8.73 -5.50
C GLN A 96 7.67 -7.81 -6.53
N SER A 97 7.07 -6.71 -6.09
CA SER A 97 6.46 -5.71 -6.98
C SER A 97 7.52 -5.09 -7.89
N ASN A 98 8.66 -4.66 -7.33
CA ASN A 98 9.76 -4.08 -8.11
C ASN A 98 10.30 -5.07 -9.15
N ARG A 99 10.57 -6.31 -8.75
CA ARG A 99 11.02 -7.35 -9.68
C ARG A 99 10.03 -7.57 -10.83
N LYS A 100 8.73 -7.63 -10.53
CA LYS A 100 7.68 -7.77 -11.55
C LYS A 100 7.57 -6.54 -12.46
N GLN A 101 7.82 -5.34 -11.93
CA GLN A 101 7.90 -4.12 -12.75
C GLN A 101 9.12 -4.15 -13.67
N ASP A 102 10.28 -4.58 -13.18
CA ASP A 102 11.48 -4.76 -13.99
C ASP A 102 11.27 -5.79 -15.11
N GLU A 103 10.57 -6.90 -14.81
CA GLU A 103 10.18 -7.90 -15.82
C GLU A 103 9.26 -7.29 -16.89
N CYS A 104 8.30 -6.41 -16.52
CA CYS A 104 7.49 -5.67 -17.49
C CYS A 104 8.34 -4.70 -18.33
N ALA A 105 9.27 -3.99 -17.71
CA ALA A 105 10.17 -3.06 -18.38
C ALA A 105 11.09 -3.78 -19.38
N GLN A 106 11.65 -4.93 -19.01
CA GLN A 106 12.47 -5.78 -19.89
C GLN A 106 11.66 -6.34 -21.06
N ARG A 107 10.41 -6.73 -20.82
CA ARG A 107 9.47 -7.14 -21.88
C ARG A 107 9.04 -5.98 -22.78
N GLY A 108 9.11 -4.74 -22.28
CA GLY A 108 8.65 -3.53 -22.97
C GLY A 108 7.14 -3.32 -22.94
N ALA A 109 6.39 -4.08 -22.14
CA ALA A 109 4.93 -3.98 -22.07
C ALA A 109 4.34 -4.52 -20.76
N HIS A 110 3.26 -3.88 -20.30
CA HIS A 110 2.39 -4.38 -19.23
C HIS A 110 1.31 -5.31 -19.79
N LEU A 111 0.85 -6.27 -18.96
CA LEU A 111 -0.21 -7.20 -19.34
C LEU A 111 -1.56 -6.65 -18.88
N PRO A 112 -2.47 -6.25 -19.77
CA PRO A 112 -3.80 -5.80 -19.37
C PRO A 112 -4.57 -6.95 -18.72
N PRO A 113 -5.51 -6.63 -17.81
CA PRO A 113 -6.38 -7.63 -17.21
C PRO A 113 -7.42 -8.11 -18.23
N ASP A 114 -8.01 -9.27 -17.97
CA ASP A 114 -9.14 -9.78 -18.75
C ASP A 114 -10.26 -8.73 -18.86
N GLU A 115 -10.86 -8.58 -20.05
CA GLU A 115 -11.97 -7.66 -20.37
C GLU A 115 -13.14 -7.75 -19.36
N SER A 116 -13.37 -8.94 -18.80
CA SER A 116 -14.38 -9.18 -17.76
C SER A 116 -14.11 -8.49 -16.41
N ARG A 117 -12.91 -7.94 -16.19
CA ARG A 117 -12.48 -7.26 -14.96
C ARG A 117 -12.44 -5.73 -15.07
N LYS A 118 -12.96 -5.14 -16.15
CA LYS A 118 -12.87 -3.69 -16.43
C LYS A 118 -13.79 -2.78 -15.60
N SER A 119 -14.32 -3.23 -14.45
CA SER A 119 -15.03 -2.34 -13.53
C SER A 119 -14.05 -1.66 -12.56
N GLY A 120 -13.59 -0.46 -12.88
CA GLY A 120 -12.75 0.36 -12.00
C GLY A 120 -11.33 0.57 -12.50
N TRP A 121 -10.34 0.49 -11.61
CA TRP A 121 -8.93 0.64 -11.99
C TRP A 121 -8.49 -0.55 -12.84
N VAL A 122 -7.96 -0.26 -14.03
CA VAL A 122 -7.31 -1.28 -14.86
C VAL A 122 -5.86 -1.37 -14.43
N VAL A 123 -5.44 -2.54 -13.96
CA VAL A 123 -4.07 -2.78 -13.46
C VAL A 123 -3.41 -3.90 -14.26
N CYS A 124 -2.08 -3.86 -14.34
CA CYS A 124 -1.32 -4.93 -14.96
C CYS A 124 -1.50 -6.25 -14.19
N ASP A 125 -1.94 -7.32 -14.86
CA ASP A 125 -2.15 -8.65 -14.23
C ASP A 125 -0.85 -9.26 -13.68
N HIS A 126 0.31 -8.79 -14.15
CA HIS A 126 1.61 -9.28 -13.70
C HIS A 126 2.14 -8.53 -12.48
N CYS A 127 2.26 -7.20 -12.61
CA CYS A 127 2.97 -6.35 -11.65
C CYS A 127 2.06 -5.41 -10.83
N GLY A 128 0.76 -5.36 -11.13
CA GLY A 128 -0.20 -4.51 -10.44
C GLY A 128 -0.08 -3.00 -10.75
N THR A 129 0.83 -2.60 -11.64
CA THR A 129 0.93 -1.19 -12.08
C THR A 129 -0.39 -0.73 -12.68
N PRO A 130 -0.99 0.36 -12.20
CA PRO A 130 -2.21 0.89 -12.80
C PRO A 130 -1.95 1.38 -14.22
N LEU A 131 -2.80 0.97 -15.15
CA LEU A 131 -2.74 1.27 -16.59
C LEU A 131 -3.78 2.32 -16.98
N GLU A 132 -4.98 2.20 -16.41
CA GLU A 132 -6.11 3.10 -16.68
C GLU A 132 -6.86 3.40 -15.38
N ARG A 133 -7.33 4.65 -15.26
CA ARG A 133 -8.17 5.07 -14.14
C ARG A 133 -9.62 4.63 -14.38
N PRO A 134 -10.45 4.57 -13.33
CA PRO A 134 -11.88 4.28 -13.46
C PRO A 134 -12.64 5.25 -14.38
N ASP A 135 -12.12 6.46 -14.58
CA ASP A 135 -12.72 7.49 -15.44
C ASP A 135 -12.25 7.42 -16.90
N GLY A 136 -11.53 6.36 -17.28
CA GLY A 136 -11.01 6.13 -18.62
C GLY A 136 -9.77 6.96 -18.98
N GLY A 137 -9.23 7.73 -18.03
CA GLY A 137 -8.02 8.52 -18.25
C GLY A 137 -6.73 7.72 -18.04
N PRO A 138 -5.63 8.09 -18.72
CA PRO A 138 -4.33 7.45 -18.51
C PRO A 138 -3.80 7.71 -17.10
N VAL A 139 -3.06 6.75 -16.56
CA VAL A 139 -2.41 6.87 -15.24
C VAL A 139 -1.07 7.61 -15.38
N ALA A 140 -0.84 8.63 -14.55
CA ALA A 140 0.48 9.20 -14.38
C ALA A 140 1.37 8.20 -13.63
N LEU A 141 2.36 7.61 -14.30
CA LEU A 141 3.31 6.73 -13.63
C LEU A 141 4.16 7.53 -12.63
N PRO A 142 4.50 6.98 -11.44
CA PRO A 142 5.22 7.70 -10.38
C PRO A 142 6.54 8.34 -10.82
N ASN A 143 7.19 7.77 -11.85
CA ASN A 143 8.47 8.22 -12.38
C ASN A 143 8.35 9.06 -13.67
N GLY A 144 7.15 9.54 -14.02
CA GLY A 144 6.93 10.29 -15.26
C GLY A 144 7.13 9.45 -16.53
N GLY A 145 7.00 8.12 -16.43
CA GLY A 145 6.91 7.25 -17.60
C GLY A 145 5.76 7.68 -18.51
N PRO A 146 5.83 7.40 -19.82
CA PRO A 146 4.83 7.87 -20.77
C PRO A 146 3.43 7.46 -20.28
N LEU A 147 2.51 8.43 -20.32
CA LEU A 147 1.09 8.14 -20.11
C LEU A 147 0.73 6.95 -21.00
N GLY A 148 0.02 5.97 -20.43
CA GLY A 148 -0.58 4.90 -21.23
C GLY A 148 -1.35 5.51 -22.41
N PRO A 149 -1.54 4.77 -23.51
CA PRO A 149 -2.24 5.28 -24.68
C PRO A 149 -3.60 5.86 -24.29
N ASP A 150 -3.86 7.11 -24.72
CA ASP A 150 -5.13 7.81 -24.48
C ASP A 150 -6.16 7.31 -25.49
N THR A 151 -6.93 6.30 -25.09
CA THR A 151 -7.95 5.64 -25.93
C THR A 151 -9.04 6.61 -26.42
N ARG A 152 -9.23 7.75 -25.75
CA ARG A 152 -10.16 8.81 -26.18
C ARG A 152 -9.73 9.53 -27.46
N LYS A 153 -8.47 9.37 -27.89
CA LYS A 153 -7.96 9.99 -29.13
C LYS A 153 -8.10 9.09 -30.36
N GLU A 154 -8.56 7.85 -30.20
CA GLU A 154 -8.73 6.90 -31.31
C GLU A 154 -10.15 6.96 -31.91
N GLU A 155 -11.09 7.68 -31.28
CA GLU A 155 -12.48 7.82 -31.73
C GLU A 155 -12.78 9.12 -32.50
N SER A 156 -11.76 9.83 -33.02
CA SER A 156 -11.95 11.10 -33.75
C SER A 156 -11.61 11.06 -35.23
#